data_AF-A0A519VW10-F1
#
_entry.id   AF-A0A519VW10-F1
#
_cell.length_a   1.000
_cell.length_b   1.000
_cell.length_c   1.000
_cell.angle_alpha   90.00
_cell.angle_beta   90.00
_cell.angle_gamma   90.00
#
_symmetry.space_group_name_H-M   'P 1'
#
loop_
_entity.id
_entity.type
_entity.pdbx_description
1 polymer ?
#
loop_
_entity_poly.entity_id
_entity_poly.type
_entity_poly.pdbx_seq_one_letter_code
_entity_poly.pdbx_strand_id
1 'polypeptide(L)'
;MNSTTRFKLSTMMFLEFFVWGAWFVTLGTFLGNNLKASGAETGAVFSTQSWGAIIAPFIVGLIADRYFNAERILGVLHIIGAILMYQMYN
;
A
#
# COMPACT_ATOMS: atom_id res chain seq x y z
N MET A 1 12.19 -0.99 -25.57
CA MET A 1 10.93 -1.42 -24.92
C MET A 1 9.78 -1.18 -25.89
N ASN A 2 8.88 -2.14 -26.10
CA ASN A 2 7.69 -1.96 -26.96
C ASN A 2 6.75 -0.91 -26.33
N SER A 3 6.14 -0.04 -27.15
CA SER A 3 5.15 0.96 -26.73
C SER A 3 4.02 0.36 -25.87
N THR A 4 3.59 -0.86 -26.16
CA THR A 4 2.58 -1.60 -25.38
C THR A 4 3.06 -1.89 -23.96
N THR A 5 4.29 -2.39 -23.82
CA THR A 5 4.89 -2.68 -22.50
C THR A 5 5.09 -1.40 -21.70
N ARG A 6 5.54 -0.33 -22.37
CA ARG A 6 5.69 0.99 -21.75
C ARG A 6 4.36 1.49 -21.19
N PHE A 7 3.30 1.45 -22.00
CA PHE A 7 1.97 1.87 -21.56
C PHE A 7 1.48 1.06 -20.35
N LYS A 8 1.59 -0.28 -20.40
CA LYS A 8 1.20 -1.15 -19.28
C LYS A 8 1.93 -0.82 -17.98
N LEU A 9 3.26 -0.68 -18.03
CA LEU A 9 4.07 -0.35 -16.85
C LEU A 9 3.79 1.07 -16.33
N SER A 10 3.59 2.04 -17.23
CA SER A 10 3.21 3.40 -16.83
C SER A 10 1.84 3.43 -16.13
N THR A 11 0.84 2.71 -16.64
CA THR A 11 -0.46 2.57 -15.97
C THR A 11 -0.33 1.87 -14.63
N MET A 12 0.46 0.80 -14.54
CA MET A 12 0.70 0.07 -13.28
C MET A 12 1.34 0.98 -12.22
N MET A 13 2.40 1.71 -12.56
CA MET A 13 3.04 2.65 -11.64
C MET A 13 2.14 3.83 -11.29
N PHE A 14 1.32 4.31 -12.24
CA PHE A 14 0.32 5.33 -11.95
C PHE A 14 -0.68 4.84 -10.91
N LEU A 15 -1.24 3.64 -11.08
CA LEU A 15 -2.20 3.06 -10.15
C LEU A 15 -1.58 2.85 -8.76
N GLU A 16 -0.33 2.38 -8.70
CA GLU A 16 0.42 2.19 -7.45
C GLU A 16 0.43 3.48 -6.61
N PHE A 17 0.91 4.59 -7.18
CA PHE A 17 0.98 5.86 -6.47
C PHE A 17 -0.37 6.56 -6.31
N PHE A 18 -1.30 6.36 -7.25
CA PHE A 18 -2.65 6.90 -7.17
C PHE A 18 -3.39 6.35 -5.95
N VAL A 19 -3.35 5.03 -5.74
CA VAL A 19 -3.99 4.41 -4.57
C VAL A 19 -3.39 4.99 -3.30
N TRP A 20 -2.06 5.07 -3.22
CA TRP A 20 -1.38 5.63 -2.05
C TRP A 20 -1.79 7.07 -1.78
N GLY A 21 -1.87 7.91 -2.82
CA GLY A 21 -2.38 9.29 -2.71
C GLY A 21 -3.84 9.37 -2.26
N ALA A 22 -4.67 8.40 -2.64
CA ALA A 22 -6.10 8.41 -2.32
C ALA A 22 -6.38 8.13 -0.84
N TRP A 23 -5.67 7.20 -0.21
CA TRP A 23 -5.96 6.79 1.18
C TRP A 23 -4.94 7.30 2.21
N PHE A 24 -3.65 7.36 1.87
CA PHE A 24 -2.61 7.64 2.87
C PHE A 24 -2.63 9.10 3.33
N VAL A 25 -2.89 10.02 2.39
CA VAL A 25 -3.00 11.46 2.67
C VAL A 25 -4.18 11.78 3.58
N THR A 26 -5.30 11.08 3.41
CA THR A 26 -6.54 11.30 4.16
C THR A 26 -6.62 10.48 5.45
N LEU A 27 -5.76 9.46 5.61
CA LEU A 27 -5.76 8.56 6.76
C LEU A 27 -5.66 9.30 8.09
N GLY A 28 -4.79 10.30 8.22
CA GLY A 28 -4.63 11.03 9.47
C GLY A 28 -5.91 11.73 9.92
N THR A 29 -6.62 12.37 8.98
CA THR A 29 -7.92 12.99 9.22
C THR A 29 -8.97 11.94 9.58
N PHE A 30 -8.99 10.78 8.91
CA PHE A 30 -9.91 9.69 9.20
C PHE A 30 -9.68 9.12 10.61
N LEU A 31 -8.43 8.83 10.98
CA LEU A 31 -8.08 8.32 12.30
C LEU A 31 -8.51 9.29 13.42
N GLY A 32 -8.26 10.58 13.23
CA GLY A 32 -8.64 11.61 14.21
C GLY A 32 -10.14 11.84 14.31
N ASN A 33 -10.84 11.98 13.17
CA ASN A 33 -12.25 12.37 13.16
C ASN A 33 -13.22 11.19 13.33
N ASN A 34 -12.89 10.04 12.73
CA ASN A 34 -13.78 8.87 12.73
C ASN A 34 -13.45 7.90 13.86
N LEU A 35 -12.17 7.62 14.10
CA LEU A 35 -11.75 6.65 15.12
C LEU A 35 -11.33 7.31 16.45
N LYS A 36 -11.28 8.64 16.51
CA LYS A 36 -10.85 9.42 17.69
C LYS A 36 -9.47 9.00 18.22
N ALA A 37 -8.59 8.56 17.31
CA ALA A 37 -7.25 8.13 17.65
C ALA A 37 -6.44 9.32 18.22
N SER A 38 -5.66 9.05 19.26
CA SER A 38 -4.69 9.99 19.80
C SER A 38 -3.53 10.24 18.82
N GLY A 39 -2.74 11.28 19.07
CA GLY A 39 -1.54 11.55 18.27
C GLY A 39 -0.51 10.42 18.32
N ALA A 40 -0.39 9.73 19.46
CA ALA A 40 0.50 8.58 19.62
C ALA A 40 0.03 7.37 18.80
N GLU A 41 -1.27 7.07 18.82
CA GLU A 41 -1.87 5.99 18.02
C GLU A 41 -1.76 6.29 16.52
N THR A 42 -2.02 7.54 16.12
CA THR A 42 -1.82 7.98 14.74
C THR A 42 -0.37 7.80 14.32
N GLY A 43 0.58 8.26 15.14
CA GLY A 43 2.02 8.06 14.90
C GLY A 43 2.40 6.59 14.77
N ALA A 44 1.84 5.72 15.63
CA ALA A 44 2.04 4.28 15.55
C ALA A 44 1.53 3.71 14.22
N VAL A 45 0.32 4.08 13.77
CA VAL A 45 -0.25 3.65 12.48
C VAL A 45 0.66 4.06 11.33
N PHE A 46 1.09 5.33 11.27
CA PHE A 46 1.99 5.81 10.21
C PHE A 46 3.38 5.13 10.26
N SER A 47 3.88 4.81 11.45
CA SER A 47 5.17 4.12 11.63
C SER A 47 5.19 2.70 11.06
N THR A 48 4.02 2.06 10.90
CA THR A 48 3.93 0.70 10.32
C THR A 48 4.48 0.66 8.89
N GLN A 49 4.39 1.77 8.15
CA GLN A 49 5.01 1.88 6.82
C GLN A 49 6.53 1.77 6.90
N SER A 50 7.18 2.49 7.82
CA SER A 50 8.63 2.45 7.99
C SER A 50 9.10 1.05 8.37
N TRP A 51 8.38 0.39 9.28
CA TRP A 51 8.62 -1.01 9.62
C TRP A 51 8.45 -1.93 8.41
N GLY A 52 7.37 -1.75 7.65
CA GLY A 52 7.12 -2.48 6.41
C GLY A 52 8.24 -2.32 5.39
N ALA A 53 8.75 -1.10 5.20
CA ALA A 53 9.85 -0.82 4.27
C ALA A 53 11.18 -1.49 4.70
N ILE A 54 11.42 -1.63 6.00
CA ILE A 54 12.60 -2.33 6.53
C ILE A 54 12.43 -3.85 6.37
N ILE A 55 11.25 -4.39 6.67
CA ILE A 55 11.00 -5.85 6.72
C ILE A 55 10.75 -6.43 5.31
N ALA A 56 10.07 -5.69 4.42
CA ALA A 56 9.66 -6.18 3.11
C ALA A 56 10.81 -6.73 2.24
N PRO A 57 11.99 -6.09 2.13
CA PRO A 57 13.11 -6.63 1.36
C PRO A 57 13.58 -8.01 1.84
N PHE A 58 13.45 -8.30 3.14
CA PHE A 58 13.83 -9.61 3.69
C PHE A 58 12.81 -10.70 3.41
N ILE A 59 11.54 -10.36 3.19
CA ILE A 59 10.49 -11.36 2.91
C ILE A 59 10.25 -11.45 1.40
N VAL A 60 9.93 -10.32 0.77
CA VAL A 60 9.61 -10.23 -0.66
C VAL A 60 10.86 -10.42 -1.51
N GLY A 61 11.96 -9.75 -1.15
CA GLY A 61 13.20 -9.81 -1.93
C GLY A 61 13.94 -11.15 -1.85
N LEU A 62 13.86 -11.87 -0.72
CA LEU A 62 14.50 -13.19 -0.57
C LEU A 62 13.63 -14.36 -1.07
N ILE A 63 12.31 -14.26 -0.95
CA ILE A 63 11.40 -15.38 -1.18
C ILE A 63 10.47 -15.07 -2.36
N ALA A 64 9.68 -14.00 -2.29
CA ALA A 64 8.56 -13.81 -3.20
C ALA A 64 8.98 -13.47 -4.64
N ASP A 65 10.03 -12.67 -4.84
CA ASP A 65 10.51 -12.27 -6.17
C ASP A 65 11.06 -13.44 -7.00
N ARG A 66 11.44 -14.55 -6.34
CA ARG A 66 11.87 -15.79 -7.01
C ARG A 66 10.70 -16.63 -7.52
N TYR A 67 9.54 -16.54 -6.87
CA TYR A 67 8.40 -17.44 -7.13
C TYR A 67 7.22 -16.76 -7.83
N PHE A 68 7.10 -15.43 -7.73
CA PHE A 68 5.96 -14.69 -8.25
C PHE A 68 6.39 -13.39 -8.93
N ASN A 69 5.64 -13.00 -9.96
CA ASN A 69 5.82 -11.69 -10.59
C ASN A 69 5.36 -10.58 -9.64
N ALA A 70 6.19 -9.56 -9.43
CA ALA A 70 5.91 -8.45 -8.53
C ALA A 70 4.56 -7.74 -8.80
N GLU A 71 4.18 -7.57 -10.06
CA GLU A 71 2.88 -6.98 -10.45
C GLU A 71 1.67 -7.73 -9.88
N ARG A 72 1.76 -9.06 -9.74
CA ARG A 72 0.69 -9.89 -9.19
C ARG A 72 0.60 -9.75 -7.69
N ILE A 73 1.75 -9.72 -7.01
CA ILE A 73 1.82 -9.50 -5.56
C ILE A 73 1.21 -8.14 -5.23
N LEU A 74 1.65 -7.07 -5.93
CA LEU A 74 1.12 -5.72 -5.74
C LEU A 74 -0.39 -5.66 -5.96
N GLY A 75 -0.90 -6.28 -7.03
CA GLY A 75 -2.35 -6.35 -7.28
C GLY A 75 -3.13 -7.02 -6.15
N VAL A 76 -2.64 -8.15 -5.62
CA VAL A 76 -3.30 -8.84 -4.48
C VAL A 76 -3.23 -7.99 -3.22
N LEU A 77 -2.09 -7.38 -2.92
CA LEU A 77 -1.92 -6.52 -1.74
C LEU A 77 -2.85 -5.30 -1.78
N HIS A 78 -3.05 -4.68 -2.95
CA HIS A 78 -4.02 -3.58 -3.12
C HIS A 78 -5.45 -4.02 -2.84
N ILE A 79 -5.86 -5.20 -3.30
CA ILE A 79 -7.21 -5.73 -3.04
C ILE A 79 -7.40 -6.03 -1.55
N ILE A 80 -6.42 -6.67 -0.91
CA ILE A 80 -6.45 -6.92 0.54
C ILE A 80 -6.53 -5.60 1.29
N GLY A 81 -5.68 -4.62 0.93
CA GLY A 81 -5.70 -3.28 1.51
C GLY A 81 -7.06 -2.59 1.36
N ALA A 82 -7.68 -2.67 0.18
CA ALA A 82 -9.01 -2.12 -0.06
C ALA A 82 -10.09 -2.76 0.85
N ILE A 83 -10.06 -4.08 1.02
CA ILE A 83 -10.98 -4.79 1.93
C ILE A 83 -10.78 -4.34 3.38
N LEU A 84 -9.52 -4.29 3.85
CA LEU A 84 -9.21 -3.88 5.22
C LEU A 84 -9.63 -2.43 5.48
N MET A 85 -9.37 -1.51 4.54
CA MET A 85 -9.82 -0.12 4.65
C MET A 85 -11.34 0.00 4.67
N TYR A 86 -12.05 -0.79 3.86
CA TYR A 86 -13.51 -0.81 3.90
C TYR A 86 -14.04 -1.32 5.25
N GLN A 87 -13.38 -2.32 5.85
CA GLN A 87 -13.73 -2.79 7.19
C GLN A 87 -13.49 -1.74 8.28
N MET A 88 -12.45 -0.91 8.16
CA MET A 88 -12.20 0.19 9.11
C MET A 88 -13.30 1.28 9.09
N TYR A 89 -14.04 1.39 7.99
CA TYR A 89 -15.13 2.35 7.86
C TYR A 89 -16.45 1.89 8.50
N ASN A 90 -16.68 0.58 8.56
CA ASN A 90 -17.91 -0.02 9.09
C ASN A 90 -17.85 -0.18 10.61
#